data_AF-A0A2V6QDV2-F1
#
_entry.id   AF-A0A2V6QDV2-F1
#
_cell.length_a   1.000
_cell.length_b   1.000
_cell.length_c   1.000
_cell.angle_alpha   90.00
_cell.angle_beta   90.00
_cell.angle_gamma   90.00
#
_symmetry.space_group_name_H-M   'P 1'
#
loop_
_entity.id
_entity.type
_entity.pdbx_description
1 polymer ?
#
loop_
_entity_poly.entity_id
_entity_poly.type
_entity_poly.pdbx_seq_one_letter_code
_entity_poly.pdbx_strand_id
1 'polypeptide(L)'
;MTQVSRYGHMLKVTVGRMRMRVTARYRVTGSVLDDTVQGEMLGADTVLELDSPDPPDRVARLVRNAERGCFVMQALLRPVTISSAAVLNGRPLERA
;
A
#
# COMPACT_ATOMS: atom_id res chain seq x y z
N MET A 1 -4.05 0.07 7.77
CA MET A 1 -4.83 0.31 9.00
C MET A 1 -5.24 1.78 9.15
N THR A 2 -4.38 2.74 8.82
CA THR A 2 -4.67 4.20 8.88
C THR A 2 -6.01 4.60 8.26
N GLN A 3 -6.36 4.09 7.07
CA GLN A 3 -7.64 4.43 6.43
C GLN A 3 -8.86 3.79 7.10
N VAL A 4 -8.71 2.60 7.71
CA VAL A 4 -9.80 1.97 8.49
C VAL A 4 -10.10 2.83 9.72
N SER A 5 -9.08 3.29 10.44
CA SER A 5 -9.28 4.19 11.58
C SER A 5 -9.85 5.55 11.16
N ARG A 6 -9.28 6.18 10.12
CA ARG A 6 -9.72 7.48 9.61
C ARG A 6 -11.18 7.45 9.17
N TYR A 7 -11.54 6.51 8.31
CA TYR A 7 -12.90 6.42 7.79
C TYR A 7 -13.88 5.82 8.81
N GLY A 8 -13.41 5.04 9.78
CA GLY A 8 -14.22 4.57 10.90
C GLY A 8 -14.75 5.76 11.71
N HIS A 9 -13.86 6.70 12.04
CA HIS A 9 -14.24 7.95 12.69
C HIS A 9 -15.23 8.79 11.86
N MET A 10 -15.03 8.89 10.54
CA MET A 10 -15.91 9.67 9.65
C MET A 10 -17.29 9.02 9.47
N LEU A 11 -17.34 7.69 9.33
CA LEU A 11 -18.58 6.92 9.13
C LEU A 11 -19.29 6.54 10.44
N LYS A 12 -18.72 6.96 11.58
CA LYS A 12 -19.20 6.66 12.93
C LYS A 12 -19.35 5.15 13.16
N VAL A 13 -18.35 4.39 12.74
CA VAL A 13 -18.25 2.94 12.95
C VAL A 13 -17.21 2.70 14.04
N THR A 14 -17.59 1.97 15.07
CA THR A 14 -16.75 1.58 16.20
C THR A 14 -15.90 0.39 15.78
N VAL A 15 -14.57 0.55 15.77
CA VAL A 15 -13.61 -0.54 15.53
C VAL A 15 -12.87 -0.80 16.83
N GLY A 16 -12.96 -2.02 17.34
CA GLY A 16 -12.25 -2.48 18.52
C GLY A 16 -10.83 -2.93 18.16
N ARG A 17 -10.56 -4.22 18.31
CA ARG A 17 -9.29 -4.81 17.89
C ARG A 17 -9.24 -4.85 16.36
N MET A 18 -8.06 -4.62 15.81
CA MET A 18 -7.80 -4.76 14.38
C MET A 18 -6.41 -5.35 14.19
N ARG A 19 -6.30 -6.33 13.29
CA ARG A 19 -5.04 -6.95 12.85
C ARG A 19 -5.05 -7.06 11.34
N MET A 20 -3.94 -6.66 10.72
CA MET A 20 -3.71 -6.85 9.30
C MET A 20 -2.52 -7.77 9.11
N ARG A 21 -2.67 -8.80 8.29
CA ARG A 21 -1.56 -9.60 7.77
C ARG A 21 -1.41 -9.32 6.28
N VAL A 22 -0.21 -8.95 5.86
CA VAL A 22 0.13 -8.73 4.45
C VAL A 22 1.23 -9.72 4.07
N THR A 23 1.02 -10.46 2.98
CA THR A 23 2.00 -11.37 2.40
C THR A 23 2.30 -10.89 0.98
N ALA A 24 3.51 -10.40 0.75
CA ALA A 24 3.93 -9.91 -0.57
C ALA A 24 4.98 -10.86 -1.18
N ARG A 25 4.92 -11.01 -2.51
CA ARG A 25 5.86 -11.81 -3.30
C ARG A 25 6.65 -10.89 -4.22
N TYR A 26 7.96 -11.08 -4.27
CA TYR A 26 8.88 -10.27 -5.06
C TYR A 26 9.80 -11.16 -5.89
N ARG A 27 10.30 -10.60 -6.99
CA ARG A 27 11.35 -11.18 -7.82
C ARG A 27 12.42 -10.13 -8.06
N VAL A 28 13.67 -10.56 -8.09
CA VAL A 28 14.80 -9.75 -8.55
C VAL A 28 15.49 -10.52 -9.66
N THR A 29 15.82 -9.84 -10.74
CA THR A 29 16.57 -10.36 -11.88
C THR A 29 17.75 -9.46 -12.20
N GLY A 30 18.70 -9.95 -13.01
CA GLY A 30 19.88 -9.17 -13.42
C GLY A 30 20.99 -9.16 -12.38
N SER A 31 21.97 -8.27 -12.59
CA SER A 31 23.19 -8.17 -11.79
C SER A 31 23.41 -6.73 -11.35
N VAL A 32 23.82 -6.56 -10.08
CA VAL A 32 24.21 -5.25 -9.54
C VAL A 32 25.54 -4.80 -10.14
N LEU A 33 26.48 -5.72 -10.37
CA LEU A 33 27.80 -5.39 -10.92
C LEU A 33 27.72 -5.03 -12.41
N ASP A 34 26.77 -5.63 -13.12
CA ASP A 34 26.57 -5.39 -14.56
C ASP A 34 25.48 -4.33 -14.85
N ASP A 35 25.00 -3.60 -13.83
CA ASP A 35 23.99 -2.54 -13.96
C ASP A 35 22.67 -2.95 -14.66
N THR A 36 22.23 -4.18 -14.41
CA THR A 36 20.99 -4.76 -15.01
C THR A 36 19.96 -5.18 -13.97
N VAL A 37 20.22 -4.88 -12.69
CA VAL A 37 19.35 -5.30 -11.59
C VAL A 37 17.95 -4.69 -11.74
N GLN A 38 16.93 -5.55 -11.71
CA GLN A 38 15.54 -5.14 -11.78
C GLN A 38 14.71 -5.87 -10.72
N GLY A 39 13.99 -5.10 -9.91
CA GLY A 39 13.02 -5.63 -8.95
C GLY A 39 11.59 -5.58 -9.51
N GLU A 40 10.79 -6.59 -9.14
CA GLU A 40 9.38 -6.70 -9.48
C GLU A 40 8.59 -7.19 -8.25
N MET A 41 7.41 -6.61 -8.02
CA MET A 41 6.44 -7.12 -7.06
C MET A 41 5.42 -8.00 -7.81
N LEU A 42 5.42 -9.29 -7.51
CA LEU A 42 4.57 -10.29 -8.17
C LEU A 42 3.12 -10.28 -7.65
N GLY A 43 2.91 -9.69 -6.48
CA GLY A 43 1.58 -9.55 -5.87
C GLY A 43 1.64 -9.42 -4.36
N ALA A 44 0.48 -9.10 -3.77
CA ALA A 44 0.28 -9.13 -2.32
C ALA A 44 -1.10 -9.65 -1.97
N ASP A 45 -1.14 -10.42 -0.89
CA ASP A 45 -2.36 -10.91 -0.25
C ASP A 45 -2.53 -10.20 1.10
N THR A 46 -3.73 -9.74 1.40
CA THR A 46 -4.04 -9.05 2.65
C THR A 46 -5.19 -9.74 3.38
N VAL A 47 -5.03 -9.96 4.69
CA VAL A 47 -6.10 -10.46 5.56
C VAL A 47 -6.29 -9.45 6.69
N LEU A 48 -7.46 -8.80 6.70
CA LEU A 48 -7.88 -7.87 7.74
C LEU A 48 -8.85 -8.58 8.69
N GLU A 49 -8.45 -8.71 9.94
CA GLU A 49 -9.29 -9.17 11.04
C GLU A 49 -9.65 -7.94 11.89
N LEU A 50 -10.92 -7.74 12.20
CA LEU A 50 -11.37 -6.65 13.06
C LEU A 50 -12.60 -7.04 13.86
N ASP A 51 -12.71 -6.47 15.06
CA ASP A 51 -13.88 -6.58 15.93
C ASP A 51 -14.68 -5.29 15.86
N SER A 52 -16.01 -5.40 15.77
CA SER A 52 -16.91 -4.24 15.80
C SER A 52 -18.28 -4.65 16.35
N PRO A 53 -18.91 -3.82 17.21
CA PRO A 53 -20.29 -4.02 17.63
C PRO A 53 -21.32 -3.49 16.61
N ASP A 54 -20.88 -2.76 15.57
CA ASP A 54 -21.77 -2.19 14.57
C ASP A 54 -22.27 -3.26 13.57
N PRO A 55 -23.42 -3.01 12.90
CA PRO A 55 -23.94 -3.89 11.85
C PRO A 55 -22.91 -4.25 10.75
N PRO A 56 -22.84 -5.52 10.30
CA PRO A 56 -21.84 -5.97 9.33
C PRO A 56 -21.81 -5.18 8.01
N ASP A 57 -22.94 -4.69 7.53
CA ASP A 57 -23.04 -3.89 6.31
C ASP A 57 -22.35 -2.52 6.46
N ARG A 58 -22.44 -1.89 7.64
CA ARG A 58 -21.75 -0.64 7.96
C ARG A 58 -20.24 -0.85 8.04
N VAL A 59 -19.81 -1.95 8.66
CA VAL A 59 -18.40 -2.34 8.73
C VAL A 59 -17.85 -2.66 7.34
N ALA A 60 -18.60 -3.40 6.51
CA ALA A 60 -18.21 -3.69 5.14
C ALA A 60 -18.09 -2.41 4.30
N ARG A 61 -18.99 -1.44 4.50
CA ARG A 61 -18.87 -0.11 3.88
C ARG A 61 -17.59 0.60 4.32
N LEU A 62 -17.24 0.54 5.60
CA LEU A 62 -15.98 1.09 6.11
C LEU A 62 -14.77 0.46 5.41
N VAL A 63 -14.69 -0.88 5.38
CA VAL A 63 -13.56 -1.60 4.77
C VAL A 63 -13.40 -1.23 3.30
N ARG A 64 -14.50 -1.21 2.53
CA ARG A 64 -14.47 -0.78 1.11
C ARG A 64 -13.95 0.65 0.93
N ASN A 65 -14.34 1.58 1.82
CA ASN A 65 -13.81 2.94 1.77
C ASN A 65 -12.31 2.96 2.10
N ALA A 66 -11.88 2.19 3.09
CA ALA A 66 -10.49 2.12 3.51
C ALA A 66 -9.57 1.58 2.41
N GLU A 67 -9.99 0.55 1.68
CA GLU A 67 -9.26 -0.02 0.55
C GLU A 67 -9.16 0.97 -0.62
N ARG A 68 -10.30 1.59 -0.99
CA ARG A 68 -10.35 2.61 -2.06
C ARG A 68 -9.55 3.86 -1.73
N GLY A 69 -9.47 4.25 -0.46
CA GLY A 69 -8.66 5.37 0.01
C GLY A 69 -7.22 5.02 0.36
N CYS A 70 -6.80 3.75 0.26
CA CYS A 70 -5.44 3.33 0.56
C CYS A 70 -4.50 3.69 -0.60
N PHE A 71 -3.74 4.78 -0.47
CA PHE A 71 -2.82 5.26 -1.50
C PHE A 71 -1.90 4.19 -2.07
N VAL A 72 -1.30 3.35 -1.22
CA VAL A 72 -0.41 2.26 -1.66
C VAL A 72 -1.15 1.22 -2.49
N MET A 73 -2.32 0.76 -2.02
CA MET A 73 -3.12 -0.21 -2.77
C MET A 73 -3.54 0.35 -4.13
N GLN A 74 -3.94 1.63 -4.16
CA GLN A 74 -4.33 2.27 -5.41
C GLN A 74 -3.15 2.46 -6.37
N ALA A 75 -1.95 2.79 -5.87
CA ALA A 75 -0.74 2.89 -6.70
C ALA A 75 -0.27 1.53 -7.25
N LEU A 76 -0.50 0.45 -6.51
CA LEU A 76 -0.21 -0.92 -6.97
C LEU A 76 -1.22 -1.42 -8.00
N LEU A 77 -2.50 -1.10 -7.84
CA LEU A 77 -3.57 -1.49 -8.78
C LEU A 77 -3.61 -0.63 -10.04
N ARG A 78 -3.15 0.62 -9.94
CA ARG A 78 -3.14 1.60 -11.02
C ARG A 78 -1.78 2.30 -11.04
N PRO A 79 -0.83 1.80 -11.85
CA PRO A 79 0.51 2.38 -11.92
C PRO A 79 0.45 3.87 -12.23
N VAL A 80 1.30 4.64 -11.54
CA VAL A 80 1.46 6.08 -11.74
C VAL A 80 2.89 6.38 -12.15
N THR A 81 3.10 7.45 -12.91
CA THR A 81 4.44 7.92 -13.25
C THR A 81 5.21 8.32 -11.99
N ILE A 82 6.40 7.76 -11.81
CA ILE A 82 7.34 8.16 -10.76
C ILE A 82 8.41 9.04 -11.41
N SER A 83 8.46 10.31 -11.01
CA SER A 83 9.58 11.20 -11.36
C SER A 83 10.64 11.12 -10.26
N SER A 84 11.88 10.84 -10.62
CA SER A 84 13.00 10.78 -9.68
C SER A 84 14.23 11.49 -10.23
N ALA A 85 14.97 12.15 -9.35
CA ALA A 85 16.25 12.79 -9.65
C ALA A 85 17.28 12.39 -8.59
N ALA A 86 18.57 12.33 -8.95
CA ALA A 86 19.67 12.27 -7.99
C ALA A 86 20.42 13.58 -8.00
N VAL A 87 20.98 13.93 -6.83
CA VAL A 87 21.91 15.04 -6.67
C VAL A 87 23.15 14.48 -5.98
N LEU A 88 24.31 14.61 -6.63
CA LEU A 88 25.60 14.20 -6.10
C LEU A 88 26.42 15.44 -5.77
N ASN A 89 26.77 15.61 -4.49
CA ASN A 89 27.58 16.73 -4.00
C ASN A 89 27.03 18.11 -4.44
N GLY A 90 25.71 18.27 -4.35
CA GLY A 90 25.03 19.52 -4.69
C GLY A 90 24.81 19.77 -6.20
N ARG A 91 25.14 18.81 -7.07
CA ARG A 91 24.90 18.91 -8.53
C ARG A 91 23.95 17.80 -8.99
N PRO A 92 23.02 18.07 -9.93
CA PRO A 92 22.21 17.02 -10.54
C PRO A 92 23.11 15.90 -11.08
N LEU A 93 22.79 14.67 -10.73
CA LEU A 93 23.45 13.48 -11.25
C LEU A 93 22.62 12.94 -12.41
N GLU A 94 23.18 12.99 -13.61
CA GLU A 94 22.61 12.32 -14.77
C GLU A 94 22.72 10.80 -14.59
N ARG A 95 21.64 10.10 -14.92
CA ARG A 95 21.56 8.64 -14.93
C ARG A 95 21.32 8.27 -16.39
N ALA A 96 22.24 7.51 -16.98
CA ALA A 96 22.15 7.04 -18.36
C ALA A 96 21.00 6.05 -18.54
#